data_AF-A0AAD7RPV8-F1
#
_entry.id   AF-A0AAD7RPV8-F1
#
_cell.length_a   1.000
_cell.length_b   1.000
_cell.length_c   1.000
_cell.angle_alpha   90.00
_cell.angle_beta   90.00
_cell.angle_gamma   90.00
#
_symmetry.space_group_name_H-M   'P 1'
#
loop_
_entity.id
_entity.type
_entity.pdbx_description
1 polymer ?
#
loop_
_entity_poly.entity_id
_entity_poly.type
_entity_poly.pdbx_seq_one_letter_code
_entity_poly.pdbx_strand_id
1 'polypeptide(L)'
;MSPLLIDHPEVHQQFMHGGQNPFGRIPVDQTIEETVNRDTQTAGGTKGFSLKRAAVERYYLTSEYRSNYLKQLRRMVGRGMSHFSHPDLSRITRDEADVQSIVKLVEDDWTNPFDPMKVSLSAFRQVPFPLQM
;
A
#
# COMPACT_ATOMS: atom_id res chain seq x y z
N MET A 1 31.28 -18.50 -2.47
CA MET A 1 30.63 -17.58 -1.53
C MET A 1 31.36 -16.26 -1.65
N SER A 2 30.76 -15.27 -2.29
CA SER A 2 31.37 -13.96 -2.45
C SER A 2 31.30 -13.18 -1.12
N PRO A 3 32.34 -12.42 -0.75
CA PRO A 3 32.44 -11.85 0.59
C PRO A 3 31.40 -10.74 0.81
N LEU A 4 30.74 -10.75 1.97
CA LEU A 4 29.74 -9.76 2.36
C LEU A 4 30.26 -8.31 2.26
N LEU A 5 31.57 -8.10 2.50
CA LEU A 5 32.26 -6.82 2.36
C LEU A 5 32.27 -6.29 0.91
N ILE A 6 32.33 -7.18 -0.08
CA ILE A 6 32.50 -6.83 -1.50
C ILE A 6 31.14 -6.68 -2.18
N ASP A 7 30.23 -7.59 -1.91
CA ASP A 7 28.92 -7.62 -2.59
C ASP A 7 27.89 -6.67 -1.95
N HIS A 8 28.00 -6.45 -0.63
CA HIS A 8 27.00 -5.71 0.16
C HIS A 8 27.69 -4.84 1.24
N PRO A 9 28.48 -3.83 0.82
CA PRO A 9 29.31 -3.05 1.72
C PRO A 9 28.49 -2.33 2.81
N GLU A 10 27.27 -1.87 2.51
CA GLU A 10 26.40 -1.26 3.52
C GLU A 10 25.97 -2.25 4.62
N VAL A 11 25.69 -3.52 4.26
CA VAL A 11 25.28 -4.55 5.23
C VAL A 11 26.46 -4.93 6.11
N HIS A 12 27.64 -5.07 5.50
CA HIS A 12 28.88 -5.30 6.22
C HIS A 12 29.18 -4.18 7.20
N GLN A 13 29.07 -2.92 6.76
CA GLN A 13 29.25 -1.76 7.61
C GLN A 13 28.28 -1.78 8.79
N GLN A 14 26.99 -2.01 8.56
CA GLN A 14 25.99 -2.04 9.63
C GLN A 14 26.26 -3.17 10.67
N PHE A 15 26.72 -4.32 10.19
CA PHE A 15 27.08 -5.46 11.03
C PHE A 15 28.31 -5.17 11.89
N MET A 16 29.36 -4.57 11.31
CA MET A 16 30.59 -4.20 11.99
C MET A 16 30.40 -3.09 13.03
N HIS A 17 29.44 -2.20 12.82
CA HIS A 17 29.06 -1.18 13.81
C HIS A 17 28.33 -1.75 15.02
N GLY A 18 28.09 -3.08 15.08
CA GLY A 18 27.53 -3.77 16.23
C GLY A 18 26.23 -3.12 16.65
N GLY A 19 25.22 -3.19 15.78
CA GLY A 19 23.95 -2.47 15.85
C GLY A 19 23.58 -1.99 17.25
N GLN A 20 23.94 -0.74 17.56
CA GLN A 20 23.52 -0.12 18.81
C GLN A 20 22.02 0.07 18.74
N ASN A 21 21.29 -0.80 19.42
CA ASN A 21 19.87 -0.66 19.54
C ASN A 21 19.57 0.44 20.56
N PRO A 22 19.00 1.60 20.14
CA PRO A 22 18.64 2.66 21.09
C PRO A 22 17.57 2.21 22.09
N PHE A 23 16.90 1.08 21.84
CA PHE A 23 15.90 0.47 22.71
C PHE A 23 16.46 -0.67 23.58
N GLY A 24 17.79 -0.81 23.69
CA GLY A 24 18.45 -1.81 24.51
C GLY A 24 18.15 -3.23 24.05
N ARG A 25 17.48 -4.03 24.90
CA ARG A 25 17.10 -5.42 24.58
C ARG A 25 15.78 -5.55 23.82
N ILE A 26 15.02 -4.47 23.70
CA ILE A 26 13.71 -4.49 23.05
C ILE A 26 13.90 -4.48 21.53
N PRO A 27 13.37 -5.47 20.79
CA PRO A 27 13.43 -5.43 19.33
C PRO A 27 12.88 -4.11 18.77
N VAL A 28 13.60 -3.52 17.80
CA VAL A 28 13.22 -2.25 17.17
C VAL A 28 11.79 -2.34 16.61
N ASP A 29 11.45 -3.43 15.94
CA ASP A 29 10.10 -3.63 15.38
C ASP A 29 9.02 -3.60 16.45
N GLN A 30 9.24 -4.31 17.55
CA GLN A 30 8.29 -4.34 18.66
C GLN A 30 8.09 -2.92 19.19
N THR A 31 9.17 -2.15 19.31
CA THR A 31 9.06 -0.75 19.74
C THR A 31 8.25 0.10 18.77
N ILE A 32 8.43 -0.09 17.47
CA ILE A 32 7.70 0.67 16.44
C ILE A 32 6.22 0.25 16.41
N GLU A 33 5.93 -1.04 16.51
CA GLU A 33 4.57 -1.59 16.57
C GLU A 33 3.81 -1.06 17.80
N GLU A 34 4.41 -1.15 18.99
CA GLU A 34 3.81 -0.62 20.21
C GLU A 34 3.63 0.90 20.14
N THR A 35 4.54 1.61 19.46
CA THR A 35 4.45 3.06 19.28
C THR A 35 3.27 3.46 18.39
N VAL A 36 3.06 2.75 17.26
CA VAL A 36 1.94 3.03 16.36
C VAL A 36 0.61 2.61 16.98
N ASN A 37 0.60 1.54 17.78
CA ASN A 37 -0.60 1.03 18.44
C ASN A 37 -0.93 1.74 19.76
N ARG A 38 -0.04 2.62 20.26
CA ARG A 38 -0.18 3.21 21.60
C ARG A 38 -1.51 3.91 21.84
N ASP A 39 -2.06 4.60 20.84
CA ASP A 39 -3.35 5.29 20.95
C ASP A 39 -4.55 4.45 20.56
N THR A 40 -4.34 3.25 20.02
CA THR A 40 -5.39 2.33 19.58
C THR A 40 -5.59 1.16 20.52
N GLN A 41 -4.59 0.80 21.33
CA GLN A 41 -4.67 -0.32 22.25
C GLN A 41 -5.42 0.03 23.54
N THR A 42 -6.31 -0.85 23.97
CA THR A 42 -7.03 -0.78 25.25
C THR A 42 -6.97 -2.15 25.95
N ALA A 43 -7.40 -2.21 27.21
CA ALA A 43 -7.52 -3.49 27.93
C ALA A 43 -8.44 -4.51 27.21
N GLY A 44 -9.39 -4.03 26.39
CA GLY A 44 -10.28 -4.85 25.57
C GLY A 44 -9.76 -5.17 24.17
N GLY A 45 -8.50 -4.83 23.85
CA GLY A 45 -7.90 -5.00 22.53
C GLY A 45 -7.80 -3.69 21.74
N THR A 46 -7.65 -3.80 20.43
CA THR A 46 -7.43 -2.66 19.53
C THR A 46 -8.76 -1.99 19.17
N LYS A 47 -8.92 -0.72 19.52
CA LYS A 47 -10.15 0.06 19.32
C LYS A 47 -10.29 0.67 17.91
N GLY A 48 -9.25 0.64 17.08
CA GLY A 48 -9.23 1.25 15.75
C GLY A 48 -7.82 1.47 15.19
N PHE A 49 -7.70 2.35 14.21
CA PHE A 49 -6.42 2.71 13.58
C PHE A 49 -5.81 3.98 14.19
N SER A 50 -4.48 4.07 14.19
CA SER A 50 -3.80 5.27 14.65
C SER A 50 -4.00 6.40 13.65
N LEU A 51 -4.41 7.56 14.14
CA LEU A 51 -4.52 8.78 13.33
C LEU A 51 -3.25 9.63 13.40
N LYS A 52 -2.21 9.16 14.13
CA LYS A 52 -0.94 9.85 14.22
C LYS A 52 -0.12 9.62 12.98
N ARG A 53 -0.32 10.49 11.99
CA ARG A 53 0.38 10.47 10.70
C ARG A 53 1.88 10.17 10.81
N ALA A 54 2.61 10.87 11.68
CA ALA A 54 4.06 10.67 11.84
C ALA A 54 4.45 9.26 12.35
N ALA A 55 3.63 8.64 13.20
CA ALA A 55 3.88 7.27 13.67
C ALA A 55 3.59 6.24 12.57
N VAL A 56 2.48 6.45 11.85
CA VAL A 56 2.05 5.60 10.73
C VAL A 56 3.06 5.65 9.57
N GLU A 57 3.51 6.84 9.17
CA GLU A 57 4.52 7.02 8.12
C GLU A 57 5.84 6.30 8.46
N ARG A 58 6.35 6.47 9.69
CA ARG A 58 7.58 5.80 10.14
C ARG A 58 7.43 4.29 10.19
N TYR A 59 6.27 3.79 10.61
CA TYR A 59 5.96 2.36 10.61
C TYR A 59 6.04 1.79 9.19
N TYR A 60 5.34 2.39 8.22
CA TYR A 60 5.35 1.90 6.84
C TYR A 60 6.72 1.99 6.18
N LEU A 61 7.43 3.11 6.35
CA LEU A 61 8.76 3.29 5.78
C LEU A 61 9.74 2.24 6.34
N THR A 62 9.76 2.05 7.66
CA THR A 62 10.65 1.06 8.29
C THR A 62 10.28 -0.37 7.89
N SER A 63 8.99 -0.67 7.82
CA SER A 63 8.45 -1.95 7.34
C SER A 63 8.93 -2.27 5.92
N GLU A 64 8.87 -1.29 5.01
CA GLU A 64 9.31 -1.43 3.63
C GLU A 64 10.81 -1.74 3.54
N TYR A 65 11.65 -0.89 4.16
CA TYR A 65 13.10 -1.10 4.17
C TYR A 65 13.46 -2.46 4.74
N ARG A 66 12.86 -2.83 5.88
CA ARG A 66 13.08 -4.13 6.52
C ARG A 66 12.70 -5.30 5.61
N SER A 67 11.54 -5.22 4.96
CA SER A 67 11.09 -6.24 4.01
C SER A 67 12.08 -6.40 2.87
N ASN A 68 12.60 -5.29 2.33
CA ASN A 68 13.60 -5.30 1.28
C ASN A 68 14.93 -5.92 1.74
N TYR A 69 15.46 -5.54 2.90
CA TYR A 69 16.68 -6.14 3.46
C TYR A 69 16.52 -7.64 3.70
N LEU A 70 15.40 -8.08 4.29
CA LEU A 70 15.13 -9.50 4.51
C LEU A 70 14.99 -10.28 3.20
N LYS A 71 14.47 -9.66 2.14
CA LYS A 71 14.39 -10.25 0.80
C LYS A 71 15.78 -10.43 0.20
N GLN A 72 16.66 -9.43 0.33
CA GLN A 72 18.05 -9.50 -0.12
C GLN A 72 18.84 -10.56 0.65
N LEU A 73 18.77 -10.55 1.98
CA LEU A 73 19.43 -11.55 2.83
C LEU A 73 18.98 -12.98 2.51
N ARG A 74 17.68 -13.21 2.29
CA ARG A 74 17.16 -14.53 1.88
C ARG A 74 17.78 -15.00 0.57
N ARG A 75 17.85 -14.11 -0.44
CA ARG A 75 18.50 -14.41 -1.72
C ARG A 75 19.98 -14.78 -1.53
N MET A 76 20.72 -14.03 -0.72
CA MET A 76 22.14 -14.29 -0.44
C MET A 76 22.39 -15.64 0.23
N VAL A 77 21.52 -16.06 1.15
CA VAL A 77 21.67 -17.32 1.91
C VAL A 77 21.19 -18.54 1.10
N GLY A 78 20.79 -18.35 -0.16
CA GLY A 78 20.27 -19.44 -1.01
C GLY A 78 18.93 -20.01 -0.52
N ARG A 79 18.31 -19.38 0.49
CA ARG A 79 16.91 -19.61 0.83
C ARG A 79 16.09 -18.84 -0.18
N GLY A 80 15.81 -19.49 -1.31
CA GLY A 80 14.90 -18.96 -2.34
C GLY A 80 13.64 -18.39 -1.71
N MET A 81 13.02 -17.42 -2.38
CA MET A 81 11.77 -16.84 -1.91
C MET A 81 10.77 -17.99 -1.72
N SER A 82 10.45 -18.33 -0.46
CA SER A 82 9.32 -19.20 -0.18
C SER A 82 8.13 -18.60 -0.92
N HIS A 83 7.34 -19.42 -1.63
CA HIS A 83 6.07 -18.97 -2.19
C HIS A 83 5.18 -18.49 -1.04
N PHE A 84 5.30 -17.21 -0.70
CA PHE A 84 4.48 -16.57 0.31
C PHE A 84 3.17 -16.20 -0.38
N SER A 85 2.20 -17.11 -0.26
CA SER A 85 0.84 -16.88 -0.72
C SER A 85 0.04 -16.34 0.46
N HIS A 86 -0.15 -15.02 0.50
CA HIS A 86 -1.14 -14.43 1.37
C HIS A 86 -2.45 -14.30 0.58
N PRO A 87 -3.61 -14.70 1.13
CA PRO A 87 -4.88 -14.66 0.41
C PRO A 87 -5.19 -13.27 -0.16
N ASP A 88 -4.84 -12.20 0.56
CA ASP A 88 -5.04 -10.84 0.04
C ASP A 88 -4.15 -10.48 -1.16
N LEU A 89 -3.01 -11.13 -1.36
CA LEU A 89 -2.18 -10.90 -2.56
C LEU A 89 -2.85 -11.43 -3.84
N SER A 90 -3.80 -12.37 -3.72
CA SER A 90 -4.62 -12.82 -4.85
C SER A 90 -5.61 -11.75 -5.33
N ARG A 91 -5.83 -10.69 -4.54
CA ARG A 91 -6.72 -9.59 -4.90
C ARG A 91 -6.07 -8.54 -5.79
N ILE A 92 -4.74 -8.45 -5.80
CA ILE A 92 -4.02 -7.42 -6.55
C ILE A 92 -4.45 -7.42 -8.01
N THR A 93 -4.50 -8.58 -8.65
CA THR A 93 -4.91 -8.70 -10.06
C THR A 93 -6.38 -8.31 -10.30
N ARG A 94 -7.26 -8.57 -9.34
CA ARG A 94 -8.67 -8.15 -9.43
C ARG A 94 -8.80 -6.64 -9.24
N ASP A 95 -8.18 -6.11 -8.19
CA ASP A 95 -8.22 -4.68 -7.88
C ASP A 95 -7.59 -3.86 -9.03
N GLU A 96 -6.50 -4.34 -9.64
CA GLU A 96 -5.92 -3.74 -10.86
C GLU A 96 -6.87 -3.78 -12.05
N ALA A 97 -7.58 -4.89 -12.28
CA ALA A 97 -8.57 -4.99 -13.35
C ALA A 97 -9.79 -4.08 -13.11
N ASP A 98 -10.23 -3.94 -11.86
CA ASP A 98 -11.33 -3.06 -11.48
C ASP A 98 -10.95 -1.58 -11.68
N VAL A 99 -9.73 -1.19 -11.31
CA VAL A 99 -9.20 0.16 -11.57
C VAL A 99 -9.13 0.43 -13.07
N GLN A 100 -8.62 -0.51 -13.86
CA GLN A 100 -8.58 -0.37 -15.33
C GLN A 100 -9.98 -0.24 -15.94
N SER A 101 -10.97 -0.96 -15.42
CA SER A 101 -12.37 -0.85 -15.86
C SER A 101 -12.93 0.56 -15.60
N ILE A 102 -12.65 1.14 -14.44
CA ILE A 102 -13.07 2.52 -14.10
C ILE A 102 -12.37 3.53 -14.99
N VAL A 103 -11.06 3.41 -15.20
CA VAL A 103 -10.31 4.31 -16.09
C VAL A 103 -10.88 4.27 -17.49
N LYS A 104 -11.14 3.07 -18.03
CA LYS A 104 -11.73 2.89 -19.34
C LYS A 104 -13.12 3.54 -19.46
N LEU A 105 -13.97 3.34 -18.45
CA LEU A 105 -15.27 4.00 -18.40
C LEU A 105 -15.12 5.52 -18.47
N VAL A 106 -14.18 6.09 -17.71
CA VAL A 106 -13.95 7.54 -17.64
C VAL A 106 -13.36 8.10 -18.94
N GLU A 107 -12.49 7.36 -19.61
CA GLU A 107 -11.81 7.81 -20.83
C GLU A 107 -12.66 7.61 -22.09
N ASP A 108 -13.30 6.45 -22.23
CA ASP A 108 -13.96 6.03 -23.48
C ASP A 108 -15.48 6.32 -23.46
N ASP A 109 -16.16 5.96 -22.36
CA ASP A 109 -17.63 5.90 -22.30
C ASP A 109 -18.27 7.10 -21.59
N TRP A 110 -17.50 7.80 -20.73
CA TRP A 110 -18.00 8.90 -19.94
C TRP A 110 -18.19 10.14 -20.81
N THR A 111 -19.44 10.38 -21.19
CA THR A 111 -19.81 11.57 -21.93
C THR A 111 -19.68 12.78 -21.01
N ASN A 112 -18.70 13.65 -21.29
CA ASN A 112 -18.52 14.90 -20.57
C ASN A 112 -19.76 15.78 -20.74
N PRO A 113 -20.54 16.07 -19.67
CA PRO A 113 -21.76 16.86 -19.76
C PRO A 113 -21.50 18.35 -20.03
N PHE A 114 -20.24 18.78 -20.00
CA PHE A 114 -19.79 20.14 -20.31
C PHE A 114 -19.08 20.24 -21.65
N ASP A 115 -18.99 19.15 -22.43
CA ASP A 115 -18.50 19.18 -23.80
C ASP A 115 -19.58 19.76 -24.72
N PRO A 116 -19.38 20.97 -25.30
CA PRO A 116 -20.39 21.62 -26.12
C PRO A 116 -20.71 20.87 -27.43
N MET A 117 -19.92 19.86 -27.81
CA MET A 117 -20.17 19.03 -29.01
C MET A 117 -20.96 17.74 -28.71
N LYS A 118 -21.09 17.29 -27.45
CA LYS A 118 -21.79 16.06 -27.10
C LYS A 118 -23.12 16.39 -26.41
N VAL A 119 -24.18 16.45 -27.20
CA VAL A 119 -25.55 16.76 -26.76
C VAL A 119 -26.03 15.73 -25.72
N SER A 120 -26.43 16.22 -24.54
CA SER A 120 -27.07 15.41 -23.50
C SER A 120 -28.39 14.80 -23.99
N LEU A 121 -28.59 13.49 -23.75
CA LEU A 121 -29.82 12.74 -24.09
C LEU A 121 -31.09 13.27 -23.40
N SER A 122 -30.98 14.27 -22.52
CA SER A 122 -32.10 14.91 -21.82
C SER A 122 -32.69 16.13 -22.54
N ALA A 123 -32.23 16.45 -23.76
CA ALA A 123 -32.82 17.52 -24.57
C ALA A 123 -34.22 17.12 -25.09
N PHE A 124 -35.23 17.35 -24.24
CA PHE A 124 -36.61 17.73 -24.54
C PHE A 124 -37.24 17.11 -25.80
N ARG A 125 -37.84 15.92 -25.65
CA ARG A 125 -38.95 15.52 -26.52
C ARG A 125 -40.23 16.19 -25.99
N GLN A 126 -40.48 17.42 -26.42
CA GLN A 126 -41.79 18.07 -26.20
C GLN A 126 -42.82 17.29 -27.01
N VAL A 127 -43.62 16.46 -26.33
CA VAL A 127 -44.76 15.79 -26.96
C VAL A 127 -45.88 16.84 -27.07
N PRO A 128 -46.42 17.13 -28.26
CA PRO A 128 -47.53 18.08 -28.37
C PRO A 128 -48.77 17.47 -27.73
N PHE A 129 -49.38 18.18 -26.77
CA PHE A 129 -50.71 17.85 -26.31
C PHE A 129 -51.73 18.09 -27.45
N PRO A 130 -52.63 17.14 -27.75
CA PRO A 130 -53.71 17.40 -28.69
C PRO A 130 -54.71 18.37 -28.04
N LEU A 131 -54.95 19.50 -28.70
CA LEU A 131 -56.06 20.40 -28.36
C LEU A 131 -57.37 19.66 -28.67
N GLN A 132 -58.16 19.40 -27.63
CA GLN A 132 -59.57 19.04 -27.80
C GLN A 132 -60.35 20.30 -28.22
N MET A 133 -60.99 20.22 -29.37
CA MET A 133 -62.20 20.97 -29.71
C MET A 133 -63.30 19.98 -30.07
#